data_AF-A0A2V1E5Q7-F1
#
_entry.id   AF-A0A2V1E5Q7-F1
#
_cell.length_a   1.000
_cell.length_b   1.000
_cell.length_c   1.000
_cell.angle_alpha   90.00
_cell.angle_beta   90.00
_cell.angle_gamma   90.00
#
_symmetry.space_group_name_H-M   'P 1'
#
loop_
_entity.id
_entity.type
_entity.pdbx_description
1 polymer ?
#
loop_
_entity_poly.entity_id
_entity_poly.type
_entity_poly.pdbx_seq_one_letter_code
_entity_poly.pdbx_strand_id
1 'polypeptide(L)'
;MPTPSTNPKTTIWIWPTGLFPRRILYYLRAQNITLSELLSQNIHLVPVVLDPIKNTLGVKEGKGYPALPEGMTVPCMYIAPSTSSSSEKEEEGGAREEDKGQWVRESISIISYLEEIFCNNGSDEGRASIYGTTTSQRLKTHDIVSTFSADIVPNYITELTHTVSATKLWSHMKDEEMSAGAGAHARRRKQFYLGRLEDWVRRDVVECGMRSLSGEGREVTLADVLVMAQVCYVQKYGWDVLEGCVVLKKWWAEAMKGEWWVGEEGLKGCEERGWKVVLGE
;
A
#
# COMPACT_ATOMS: atom_id res chain seq x y z
N MET A 1 15.36 9.65 -28.23
CA MET A 1 14.61 8.36 -28.20
C MET A 1 14.77 7.81 -26.79
N PRO A 2 13.70 7.34 -26.12
CA PRO A 2 13.83 6.74 -24.80
C PRO A 2 14.63 5.44 -24.93
N THR A 3 15.67 5.29 -24.12
CA THR A 3 16.46 4.05 -24.02
C THR A 3 15.52 2.92 -23.58
N PRO A 4 15.54 1.74 -24.22
CA PRO A 4 14.72 0.62 -23.77
C PRO A 4 15.09 0.29 -22.32
N SER A 5 14.08 0.24 -21.45
CA SER A 5 14.25 -0.21 -20.07
C SER A 5 14.79 -1.65 -20.08
N THR A 6 15.83 -1.89 -19.28
CA THR A 6 16.36 -3.22 -19.01
C THR A 6 15.50 -3.99 -18.02
N ASN A 7 14.45 -3.37 -17.47
CA ASN A 7 13.62 -3.99 -16.44
C ASN A 7 12.60 -4.96 -17.08
N PRO A 8 12.41 -6.14 -16.46
CA PRO A 8 11.39 -7.08 -16.90
C PRO A 8 10.00 -6.44 -16.85
N LYS A 9 9.10 -6.88 -17.75
CA LYS A 9 7.71 -6.40 -17.76
C LYS A 9 7.07 -6.70 -16.43
N THR A 10 6.64 -5.66 -15.74
CA THR A 10 6.00 -5.76 -14.42
C THR A 10 4.55 -5.31 -14.52
N THR A 11 3.64 -6.09 -13.95
CA THR A 11 2.21 -5.78 -13.92
C THR A 11 1.74 -5.73 -12.47
N ILE A 12 1.07 -4.67 -12.06
CA ILE A 12 0.54 -4.49 -10.70
C ILE A 12 -0.98 -4.32 -10.78
N TRP A 13 -1.71 -5.26 -10.18
CA TRP A 13 -3.16 -5.20 -10.04
C TRP A 13 -3.53 -4.46 -8.76
N ILE A 14 -4.31 -3.39 -8.90
CA ILE A 14 -4.64 -2.48 -7.81
C ILE A 14 -6.15 -2.26 -7.82
N TRP A 15 -6.81 -2.49 -6.68
CA TRP A 15 -8.16 -2.00 -6.41
C TRP A 15 -8.07 -0.69 -5.63
N PRO A 16 -8.17 0.49 -6.27
CA PRO A 16 -7.83 1.79 -5.67
C PRO A 16 -8.56 2.09 -4.35
N THR A 17 -9.82 1.70 -4.24
CA THR A 17 -10.62 1.91 -3.02
C THR A 17 -10.38 0.85 -1.93
N GLY A 18 -9.59 -0.19 -2.21
CA GLY A 18 -9.15 -1.21 -1.25
C GLY A 18 -8.09 -0.69 -0.26
N LEU A 19 -7.99 -1.30 0.93
CA LEU A 19 -7.06 -0.88 1.99
C LEU A 19 -5.59 -0.98 1.58
N PHE A 20 -5.14 -2.19 1.26
CA PHE A 20 -3.75 -2.47 0.94
C PHE A 20 -3.31 -1.89 -0.41
N PRO A 21 -4.12 -1.94 -1.49
CA PRO A 21 -3.74 -1.34 -2.76
C PRO A 21 -3.61 0.18 -2.69
N ARG A 22 -4.44 0.85 -1.87
CA ARG A 22 -4.35 2.30 -1.63
C ARG A 22 -2.98 2.74 -1.12
N ARG A 23 -2.26 1.90 -0.37
CA ARG A 23 -0.89 2.19 0.08
C ARG A 23 0.06 2.41 -1.09
N ILE A 24 -0.07 1.62 -2.17
CA ILE A 24 0.75 1.76 -3.38
C ILE A 24 0.43 3.08 -4.07
N LEU A 25 -0.85 3.44 -4.20
CA LEU A 25 -1.23 4.69 -4.85
C LEU A 25 -0.75 5.92 -4.08
N TYR A 26 -0.91 5.91 -2.75
CA TYR A 26 -0.38 6.97 -1.88
C TYR A 26 1.14 7.04 -1.93
N TYR A 27 1.83 5.90 -2.01
CA TYR A 27 3.28 5.86 -2.21
C TYR A 27 3.69 6.53 -3.53
N LEU A 28 3.07 6.14 -4.65
CA LEU A 28 3.36 6.72 -5.98
C LEU A 28 3.16 8.23 -5.96
N ARG A 29 2.09 8.71 -5.33
CA ARG A 29 1.82 10.14 -5.14
C ARG A 29 2.82 10.83 -4.22
N ALA A 30 3.19 10.22 -3.09
CA ALA A 30 4.18 10.76 -2.17
C ALA A 30 5.59 10.86 -2.78
N GLN A 31 5.89 9.99 -3.76
CA GLN A 31 7.12 10.02 -4.54
C GLN A 31 7.01 10.84 -5.83
N ASN A 32 5.85 11.43 -6.14
CA ASN A 32 5.57 12.11 -7.41
C ASN A 32 5.94 11.24 -8.63
N ILE A 33 5.64 9.94 -8.58
CA ILE A 33 5.85 9.01 -9.69
C ILE A 33 4.65 9.08 -10.62
N THR A 34 4.92 9.44 -11.87
CA THR A 34 3.91 9.57 -12.93
C THR A 34 3.64 8.27 -13.67
N LEU A 35 2.56 8.24 -14.48
CA LEU A 35 2.26 7.07 -15.30
C LEU A 35 3.33 6.83 -16.37
N SER A 36 3.85 7.88 -16.98
CA SER A 36 4.92 7.82 -17.99
C SER A 36 6.22 7.27 -17.40
N GLU A 37 6.54 7.59 -16.15
CA GLU A 37 7.70 7.02 -15.46
C GLU A 37 7.53 5.53 -15.15
N LEU A 38 6.33 5.09 -14.77
CA LEU A 38 6.06 3.66 -14.60
C LEU A 38 6.22 2.92 -15.94
N LEU A 39 5.65 3.47 -17.01
CA LEU A 39 5.74 2.88 -18.35
C LEU A 39 7.17 2.86 -18.88
N SER A 40 7.98 3.90 -18.61
CA SER A 40 9.39 3.93 -19.00
C SER A 40 10.21 2.84 -18.31
N GLN A 41 9.79 2.43 -17.10
CA GLN A 41 10.34 1.29 -16.36
C GLN A 41 9.66 -0.06 -16.70
N ASN A 42 8.79 -0.10 -17.71
CA ASN A 42 8.02 -1.28 -18.12
C ASN A 42 7.09 -1.82 -17.01
N ILE A 43 6.59 -0.92 -16.17
CA ILE A 43 5.63 -1.20 -15.09
C ILE A 43 4.22 -0.77 -15.55
N HIS A 44 3.28 -1.70 -15.48
CA HIS A 44 1.89 -1.53 -15.92
C HIS A 44 0.95 -1.64 -14.72
N LEU A 45 0.11 -0.63 -14.52
CA LEU A 45 -0.93 -0.67 -13.48
C LEU A 45 -2.25 -1.16 -14.09
N VAL A 46 -2.83 -2.21 -13.52
CA VAL A 46 -4.12 -2.79 -13.97
C VAL A 46 -5.19 -2.51 -12.91
N PRO A 47 -6.24 -1.73 -13.22
CA PRO A 47 -7.29 -1.43 -12.27
C PRO A 47 -8.19 -2.66 -12.06
N VAL A 48 -8.42 -2.98 -10.80
CA VAL A 48 -9.37 -3.98 -10.34
C VAL A 48 -10.56 -3.25 -9.72
N VAL A 49 -11.77 -3.68 -10.07
CA VAL A 49 -13.02 -3.07 -9.64
C VAL A 49 -13.89 -4.11 -8.94
N LEU A 50 -14.63 -3.67 -7.92
CA LEU A 50 -15.63 -4.51 -7.26
C LEU A 50 -16.88 -4.60 -8.14
N ASP A 51 -17.24 -5.80 -8.58
CA ASP A 51 -18.56 -6.06 -9.16
C ASP A 51 -19.60 -6.00 -8.04
N PRO A 52 -20.50 -5.00 -8.01
CA PRO A 52 -21.45 -4.84 -6.91
C PRO A 52 -22.55 -5.91 -6.91
N ILE A 53 -22.76 -6.62 -8.03
CA ILE A 53 -23.79 -7.65 -8.16
C ILE A 53 -23.22 -9.00 -7.70
N LYS A 54 -22.05 -9.36 -8.22
CA LYS A 54 -21.39 -10.64 -7.87
C LYS A 54 -20.61 -10.57 -6.57
N ASN A 55 -20.34 -9.36 -6.11
CA ASN A 55 -19.52 -9.09 -4.93
C ASN A 55 -18.11 -9.68 -5.03
N THR A 56 -17.57 -9.67 -6.26
CA THR A 56 -16.26 -10.20 -6.61
C THR A 56 -15.42 -9.11 -7.23
N LEU A 57 -14.11 -9.14 -6.98
CA LEU A 57 -13.17 -8.27 -7.67
C LEU A 57 -12.93 -8.77 -9.09
N GLY A 58 -13.05 -7.89 -10.07
CA GLY A 58 -12.83 -8.17 -11.49
C GLY A 58 -11.85 -7.20 -12.12
N VAL A 59 -11.10 -7.67 -13.11
CA VAL A 59 -10.27 -6.79 -13.95
C VAL A 59 -11.20 -6.11 -14.95
N LYS A 60 -11.24 -4.77 -14.94
CA LYS A 60 -12.15 -4.00 -15.81
C LYS A 60 -11.83 -4.20 -17.29
N GLU A 61 -10.54 -4.29 -17.64
CA GLU A 61 -10.04 -4.45 -19.01
C GLU A 61 -8.69 -5.18 -19.02
N GLY A 62 -8.46 -6.09 -19.97
CA GLY A 62 -7.16 -6.75 -20.08
C GLY A 62 -7.01 -7.71 -21.24
N LYS A 63 -6.98 -7.21 -22.48
CA LYS A 63 -6.33 -7.95 -23.58
C LYS A 63 -4.82 -7.84 -23.37
N GLY A 64 -4.14 -8.94 -23.04
CA GLY A 64 -2.66 -9.01 -23.05
C GLY A 64 -1.93 -8.92 -21.70
N TYR A 65 -2.63 -9.00 -20.57
CA TYR A 65 -2.03 -9.20 -19.24
C TYR A 65 -2.30 -10.62 -18.73
N PRO A 66 -1.41 -11.19 -17.89
CA PRO A 66 -1.69 -12.46 -17.22
C PRO A 66 -3.02 -12.39 -16.46
N ALA A 67 -3.75 -13.51 -16.41
CA ALA A 67 -4.89 -13.60 -15.51
C ALA A 67 -4.40 -13.53 -14.06
N LEU A 68 -5.15 -12.83 -13.19
CA LEU A 68 -4.93 -12.94 -11.75
C LEU A 68 -5.15 -14.41 -11.34
N PRO A 69 -4.18 -15.04 -10.65
CA PRO A 69 -4.36 -16.41 -10.18
C PRO A 69 -5.56 -16.54 -9.25
N GLU A 70 -6.22 -17.68 -9.29
CA GLU A 70 -7.37 -17.96 -8.43
C GLU A 70 -7.00 -17.81 -6.94
N GLY A 71 -7.87 -17.16 -6.18
CA GLY A 71 -7.66 -16.91 -4.75
C GLY A 71 -6.66 -15.79 -4.41
N MET A 72 -6.07 -15.11 -5.40
CA MET A 72 -5.18 -13.97 -5.12
C MET A 72 -5.94 -12.75 -4.61
N THR A 73 -5.40 -12.13 -3.57
CA THR A 73 -5.84 -10.82 -3.07
C THR A 73 -5.13 -9.70 -3.82
N VAL A 74 -5.68 -8.49 -3.73
CA VAL A 74 -5.06 -7.27 -4.27
C VAL A 74 -4.55 -6.38 -3.13
N PRO A 75 -3.40 -5.71 -3.29
CA PRO A 75 -2.64 -5.59 -4.53
C PRO A 75 -1.82 -6.85 -4.79
N CYS A 76 -1.56 -7.12 -6.06
CA CYS A 76 -0.69 -8.21 -6.47
C CYS A 76 0.19 -7.70 -7.61
N MET A 77 1.42 -8.18 -7.70
CA MET A 77 2.37 -7.82 -8.74
C MET A 77 2.95 -9.08 -9.37
N TYR A 78 3.10 -9.06 -10.68
CA TYR A 78 3.79 -10.09 -11.45
C TYR A 78 4.97 -9.47 -12.19
N ILE A 79 6.14 -10.05 -12.01
CA ILE A 79 7.36 -9.72 -12.75
C ILE A 79 7.56 -10.83 -13.77
N ALA A 80 7.50 -10.49 -15.06
CA ALA A 80 7.72 -11.45 -16.13
C ALA A 80 9.17 -11.99 -16.12
N PRO A 81 9.42 -13.22 -16.61
CA PRO A 81 10.78 -13.73 -16.79
C PRO A 81 11.62 -12.75 -17.61
N SER A 82 12.88 -12.56 -17.24
CA SER A 82 13.79 -11.76 -18.06
C SER A 82 14.08 -12.50 -19.36
N THR A 83 13.84 -11.86 -20.51
CA THR A 83 14.14 -12.44 -21.83
C THR A 83 15.63 -12.55 -22.13
N SER A 84 16.50 -12.08 -21.23
CA SER A 84 17.95 -12.10 -21.39
C SER A 84 18.62 -13.42 -20.98
N SER A 85 17.87 -14.41 -20.47
CA SER A 85 18.36 -15.78 -20.24
C SER A 85 18.24 -16.67 -21.48
N SER A 86 18.40 -16.10 -22.68
CA SER A 86 18.60 -16.87 -23.91
C SER A 86 20.06 -17.29 -24.02
N SER A 87 20.45 -18.33 -23.28
CA SER A 87 21.64 -19.12 -23.61
C SER A 87 21.50 -20.53 -23.01
N GLU A 88 20.92 -21.41 -23.82
CA GLU A 88 21.46 -22.74 -24.13
C GLU A 88 22.06 -23.52 -22.96
N LYS A 89 21.26 -23.88 -21.96
CA LYS A 89 21.50 -25.09 -21.14
C LYS A 89 20.18 -25.77 -20.82
N GLU A 90 19.62 -26.45 -21.82
CA GLU A 90 18.80 -27.63 -21.58
C GLU A 90 19.73 -28.76 -21.10
N GLU A 91 20.08 -28.76 -19.81
CA GLU A 91 20.68 -29.94 -19.17
C GLU A 91 19.84 -30.29 -17.93
N GLU A 92 19.08 -31.37 -18.08
CA GLU A 92 18.61 -32.30 -17.04
C GLU A 92 18.56 -31.74 -15.60
N GLY A 93 17.46 -31.05 -15.25
CA GLY A 93 17.17 -30.81 -13.83
C GLY A 93 16.41 -29.53 -13.50
N GLY A 94 15.21 -29.34 -14.07
CA GLY A 94 14.24 -28.34 -13.60
C GLY A 94 14.57 -26.89 -13.98
N ALA A 95 13.63 -26.21 -14.65
CA ALA A 95 13.69 -24.77 -14.87
C ALA A 95 13.91 -24.03 -13.54
N ARG A 96 14.86 -23.09 -13.51
CA ARG A 96 15.12 -22.23 -12.33
C ARG A 96 13.85 -21.41 -12.03
N GLU A 97 13.61 -21.07 -10.77
CA GLU A 97 12.44 -20.26 -10.39
C GLU A 97 12.37 -18.91 -11.15
N GLU A 98 13.52 -18.37 -11.54
CA GLU A 98 13.68 -17.14 -12.32
C GLU A 98 13.06 -17.21 -13.73
N ASP A 99 12.94 -18.41 -14.32
CA ASP A 99 12.38 -18.61 -15.67
C ASP A 99 10.84 -18.63 -15.69
N LYS A 100 10.18 -18.64 -14.51
CA LYS A 100 8.71 -18.74 -14.40
C LYS A 100 8.01 -17.41 -14.11
N GLY A 101 8.78 -16.35 -13.90
CA GLY A 101 8.28 -15.06 -13.43
C GLY A 101 7.83 -15.13 -11.97
N GLN A 102 7.75 -13.97 -11.33
CA GLN A 102 7.63 -13.89 -9.88
C GLN A 102 6.36 -13.14 -9.47
N TRP A 103 5.61 -13.73 -8.53
CA TRP A 103 4.45 -13.10 -7.91
C TRP A 103 4.83 -12.46 -6.57
N VAL A 104 4.45 -11.19 -6.39
CA VAL A 104 4.60 -10.46 -5.13
C VAL A 104 3.21 -10.03 -4.65
N ARG A 105 2.86 -10.42 -3.43
CA ARG A 105 1.47 -10.33 -2.91
C ARG A 105 1.26 -9.23 -1.88
N GLU A 106 2.34 -8.75 -1.28
CA GLU A 106 2.27 -7.83 -0.15
C GLU A 106 2.52 -6.39 -0.58
N SER A 107 1.62 -5.49 -0.19
CA SER A 107 1.71 -4.05 -0.52
C SER A 107 3.07 -3.42 -0.13
N ILE A 108 3.63 -3.82 1.01
CA ILE A 108 4.93 -3.31 1.47
C ILE A 108 6.06 -3.84 0.58
N SER A 109 6.04 -5.12 0.22
CA SER A 109 7.04 -5.71 -0.70
C SER A 109 6.97 -5.10 -2.10
N ILE A 110 5.76 -4.80 -2.60
CA ILE A 110 5.59 -4.08 -3.86
C ILE A 110 6.18 -2.66 -3.75
N ILE A 111 5.94 -1.95 -2.66
CA ILE A 111 6.55 -0.63 -2.41
C ILE A 111 8.08 -0.73 -2.33
N SER A 112 8.64 -1.74 -1.66
CA SER A 112 10.09 -1.94 -1.60
C SER A 112 10.70 -2.19 -2.99
N TYR A 113 10.03 -2.98 -3.83
CA TYR A 113 10.44 -3.16 -5.23
C TYR A 113 10.43 -1.83 -6.01
N LEU A 114 9.40 -1.00 -5.83
CA LEU A 114 9.34 0.32 -6.46
C LEU A 114 10.43 1.26 -5.93
N GLU A 115 10.77 1.21 -4.64
CA GLU A 115 11.90 1.97 -4.07
C GLU A 115 13.23 1.56 -4.70
N GLU A 116 13.44 0.27 -4.97
CA GLU A 116 14.65 -0.19 -5.66
C GLU A 116 14.78 0.40 -7.06
N ILE A 117 13.66 0.50 -7.80
CA ILE A 117 13.64 1.05 -9.15
C ILE A 117 13.81 2.57 -9.17
N PHE A 118 13.08 3.30 -8.32
CA PHE A 118 12.98 4.76 -8.42
C PHE A 118 13.91 5.53 -7.48
N CYS A 119 14.45 4.88 -6.44
CA CYS A 119 15.26 5.55 -5.41
C CYS A 119 16.69 5.02 -5.29
N ASN A 120 16.96 3.74 -5.60
CA ASN A 120 18.28 3.12 -5.38
C ASN A 120 19.24 3.16 -6.59
N ASN A 121 18.88 3.77 -7.71
CA ASN A 121 19.64 3.66 -8.97
C ASN A 121 20.88 4.57 -9.11
N GLY A 122 21.43 5.10 -8.03
CA GLY A 122 22.80 5.64 -8.00
C GLY A 122 23.11 6.85 -8.90
N SER A 123 22.12 7.43 -9.59
CA SER A 123 22.29 8.72 -10.25
C SER A 123 22.05 9.85 -9.23
N ASP A 124 22.73 10.98 -9.41
CA ASP A 124 22.47 12.24 -8.68
C ASP A 124 21.01 12.76 -8.87
N GLU A 125 20.20 12.05 -9.67
CA GLU A 125 18.78 12.29 -9.97
C GLU A 125 17.82 11.38 -9.18
N GLY A 126 18.33 10.48 -8.33
CA GLY A 126 17.52 9.56 -7.53
C GLY A 126 16.60 10.27 -6.55
N ARG A 127 15.34 9.82 -6.46
CA ARG A 127 14.39 10.34 -5.46
C ARG A 127 14.85 9.95 -4.06
N ALA A 128 14.60 10.82 -3.09
CA ALA A 128 14.78 10.45 -1.69
C ALA A 128 13.94 9.20 -1.38
N SER A 129 14.44 8.33 -0.51
CA SER A 129 13.69 7.14 -0.11
C SER A 129 12.43 7.52 0.69
N ILE A 130 11.36 6.73 0.54
CA ILE A 130 10.13 6.85 1.35
C ILE A 130 10.36 6.44 2.80
N TYR A 131 11.46 5.74 3.10
CA TYR A 131 11.79 5.37 4.48
C TYR A 131 12.32 6.57 5.28
N GLY A 132 12.85 7.59 4.60
CA GLY A 132 13.34 8.82 5.22
C GLY A 132 14.75 9.20 4.76
N THR A 133 15.09 10.49 4.92
CA THR A 133 16.37 11.05 4.47
C THR A 133 17.47 10.92 5.52
N THR A 134 17.12 10.95 6.79
CA THR A 134 18.06 10.78 7.91
C THR A 134 17.99 9.37 8.50
N THR A 135 19.08 8.92 9.14
CA THR A 135 19.09 7.62 9.84
C THR A 135 18.03 7.58 10.95
N SER A 136 17.86 8.68 11.69
CA SER A 136 16.84 8.79 12.74
C SER A 136 15.42 8.63 12.17
N GLN A 137 15.11 9.35 11.08
CA GLN A 137 13.81 9.26 10.42
C GLN A 137 13.55 7.85 9.89
N ARG A 138 14.56 7.19 9.29
CA ARG A 138 14.44 5.80 8.82
C ARG A 138 14.13 4.83 9.96
N LEU A 139 14.87 4.89 11.06
CA LEU A 139 14.62 4.04 12.23
C LEU A 139 13.20 4.24 12.76
N LYS A 140 12.78 5.50 12.91
CA LYS A 140 11.42 5.81 13.38
C LYS A 140 10.34 5.34 12.40
N THR A 141 10.56 5.48 11.09
CA THR A 141 9.67 4.91 10.08
C THR A 141 9.54 3.41 10.26
N HIS A 142 10.65 2.68 10.44
CA HIS A 142 10.60 1.23 10.64
C HIS A 142 9.86 0.84 11.92
N ASP A 143 10.08 1.53 13.04
CA ASP A 143 9.37 1.28 14.30
C ASP A 143 7.86 1.45 14.15
N ILE A 144 7.44 2.53 13.49
CA ILE A 144 6.02 2.81 13.24
C ILE A 144 5.43 1.78 12.28
N VAL A 145 6.09 1.51 11.15
CA VAL A 145 5.62 0.56 10.14
C VAL A 145 5.47 -0.85 10.74
N SER A 146 6.46 -1.28 11.54
CA SER A 146 6.45 -2.57 12.23
C SER A 146 5.30 -2.66 13.23
N THR A 147 5.21 -1.71 14.16
CA THR A 147 4.14 -1.68 15.17
C THR A 147 2.76 -1.59 14.52
N PHE A 148 2.62 -0.75 13.49
CA PHE A 148 1.35 -0.56 12.81
C PHE A 148 0.90 -1.82 12.07
N SER A 149 1.82 -2.46 11.35
CA SER A 149 1.50 -3.64 10.54
C SER A 149 1.36 -4.92 11.36
N ALA A 150 2.15 -5.09 12.43
CA ALA A 150 2.14 -6.30 13.25
C ALA A 150 1.10 -6.25 14.38
N ASP A 151 0.84 -5.07 14.95
CA ASP A 151 -0.02 -4.96 16.13
C ASP A 151 -1.32 -4.20 15.85
N ILE A 152 -1.27 -3.04 15.19
CA ILE A 152 -2.49 -2.21 15.05
C ILE A 152 -3.43 -2.77 13.98
N VAL A 153 -2.94 -3.04 12.77
CA VAL A 153 -3.77 -3.53 11.65
C VAL A 153 -4.42 -4.88 11.95
N PRO A 154 -3.73 -5.91 12.47
CA PRO A 154 -4.36 -7.20 12.77
C PRO A 154 -5.41 -7.09 13.87
N ASN A 155 -5.14 -6.35 14.95
CA ASN A 155 -6.13 -6.13 16.00
C ASN A 155 -7.34 -5.33 15.49
N TYR A 156 -7.13 -4.37 14.58
CA TYR A 156 -8.23 -3.69 13.90
C TYR A 156 -9.08 -4.67 13.06
N ILE A 157 -8.45 -5.48 12.22
CA ILE A 157 -9.16 -6.44 11.36
C ILE A 157 -9.97 -7.41 12.24
N THR A 158 -9.36 -7.96 13.30
CA THR A 158 -10.05 -8.84 14.26
C THR A 158 -11.22 -8.14 14.94
N GLU A 159 -11.05 -6.89 15.39
CA GLU A 159 -12.16 -6.13 15.98
C GLU A 159 -13.30 -5.98 14.99
N LEU A 160 -12.99 -5.56 13.77
CA LEU A 160 -13.99 -5.30 12.74
C LEU A 160 -14.72 -6.59 12.33
N THR A 161 -14.00 -7.68 12.08
CA THR A 161 -14.60 -8.95 11.62
C THR A 161 -15.51 -9.59 12.65
N HIS A 162 -15.25 -9.39 13.95
CA HIS A 162 -16.10 -9.90 15.01
C HIS A 162 -17.24 -8.96 15.43
N THR A 163 -17.33 -7.74 14.89
CA THR A 163 -18.32 -6.74 15.32
C THR A 163 -19.16 -6.13 14.20
N VAL A 164 -18.75 -6.25 12.93
CA VAL A 164 -19.44 -5.63 11.80
C VAL A 164 -19.88 -6.69 10.80
N SER A 165 -21.18 -6.99 10.72
CA SER A 165 -21.71 -8.04 9.83
C SER A 165 -21.39 -7.82 8.34
N ALA A 166 -21.17 -6.57 7.91
CA ALA A 166 -20.79 -6.27 6.53
C ALA A 166 -19.41 -6.83 6.13
N THR A 167 -18.55 -7.18 7.09
CA THR A 167 -17.23 -7.75 6.77
C THR A 167 -17.26 -9.22 6.38
N LYS A 168 -18.34 -9.93 6.70
CA LYS A 168 -18.50 -11.37 6.40
C LYS A 168 -18.23 -11.69 4.92
N LEU A 169 -18.54 -10.72 4.06
CA LEU A 169 -18.25 -10.77 2.63
C LEU A 169 -16.78 -11.13 2.33
N TRP A 170 -15.83 -10.47 2.97
CA TRP A 170 -14.40 -10.62 2.66
C TRP A 170 -13.62 -11.36 3.75
N SER A 171 -14.18 -11.47 4.96
CA SER A 171 -13.54 -12.24 6.04
C SER A 171 -13.85 -13.73 5.97
N HIS A 172 -14.86 -14.13 5.19
CA HIS A 172 -15.39 -15.49 5.15
C HIS A 172 -15.86 -16.03 6.51
N MET A 173 -16.07 -15.14 7.48
CA MET A 173 -16.50 -15.48 8.83
C MET A 173 -18.01 -15.72 8.86
N LYS A 174 -18.43 -16.79 9.53
CA LYS A 174 -19.83 -17.11 9.80
C LYS A 174 -20.29 -16.42 11.08
N ASP A 175 -21.61 -16.26 11.25
CA ASP A 175 -22.18 -15.59 12.42
C ASP A 175 -21.81 -16.31 13.73
N GLU A 176 -21.69 -17.63 13.71
CA GLU A 176 -21.29 -18.44 14.87
C GLU A 176 -19.81 -18.30 15.24
N GLU A 177 -18.98 -17.81 14.31
CA GLU A 177 -17.55 -17.54 14.51
C GLU A 177 -17.31 -16.11 15.04
N MET A 178 -18.32 -15.24 14.98
CA MET A 178 -18.24 -13.89 15.52
C MET A 178 -18.26 -13.92 17.06
N SER A 179 -17.34 -13.20 17.70
CA SER A 179 -17.20 -13.18 19.16
C SER A 179 -17.02 -11.75 19.67
N ALA A 180 -18.02 -11.25 20.40
CA ALA A 180 -17.96 -9.94 21.05
C ALA A 180 -16.77 -9.84 22.02
N GLY A 181 -16.40 -10.93 22.69
CA GLY A 181 -15.24 -10.99 23.56
C GLY A 181 -13.91 -10.85 22.81
N ALA A 182 -13.77 -11.52 21.67
CA ALA A 182 -12.60 -11.40 20.79
C ALA A 182 -12.49 -9.96 20.24
N GLY A 183 -13.60 -9.39 19.77
CA GLY A 183 -13.63 -8.00 19.30
C GLY A 183 -13.24 -7.00 20.40
N ALA A 184 -13.79 -7.15 21.61
CA ALA A 184 -13.44 -6.29 22.73
C ALA A 184 -11.97 -6.42 23.17
N HIS A 185 -11.39 -7.63 23.12
CA HIS A 185 -9.97 -7.83 23.40
C HIS A 185 -9.09 -7.14 22.35
N ALA A 186 -9.42 -7.34 21.06
CA ALA A 186 -8.69 -6.74 19.95
C ALA A 186 -8.75 -5.19 20.02
N ARG A 187 -9.91 -4.61 20.37
CA ARG A 187 -10.04 -3.17 20.63
C ARG A 187 -9.06 -2.67 21.68
N ARG A 188 -8.99 -3.33 22.84
CA ARG A 188 -8.07 -2.94 23.93
C ARG A 188 -6.61 -3.01 23.49
N ARG A 189 -6.23 -4.08 22.78
CA ARG A 189 -4.87 -4.20 22.21
C ARG A 189 -4.58 -3.07 21.22
N LYS A 190 -5.46 -2.86 20.25
CA LYS A 190 -5.36 -1.77 19.27
C LYS A 190 -5.16 -0.42 19.96
N GLN A 191 -5.97 -0.10 20.97
CA GLN A 191 -5.87 1.15 21.74
C GLN A 191 -4.53 1.27 22.49
N PHE A 192 -4.03 0.18 23.08
CA PHE A 192 -2.71 0.18 23.73
C PHE A 192 -1.59 0.57 22.76
N TYR A 193 -1.55 -0.03 21.56
CA TYR A 193 -0.50 0.27 20.59
C TYR A 193 -0.68 1.65 19.93
N LEU A 194 -1.91 2.10 19.72
CA LEU A 194 -2.19 3.46 19.26
C LEU A 194 -1.72 4.52 20.28
N GLY A 195 -1.95 4.30 21.57
CA GLY A 195 -1.43 5.17 22.62
C GLY A 195 0.10 5.25 22.62
N ARG A 196 0.78 4.12 22.44
CA ARG A 196 2.24 4.09 22.29
C ARG A 196 2.71 4.87 21.07
N LEU A 197 2.06 4.66 19.92
CA LEU A 197 2.39 5.37 18.68
C LEU A 197 2.19 6.87 18.83
N GLU A 198 1.10 7.28 19.48
CA GLU A 198 0.83 8.68 19.78
C GLU A 198 1.92 9.32 20.64
N ASP A 199 2.39 8.64 21.67
CA ASP A 199 3.48 9.14 22.51
C ASP A 199 4.79 9.26 21.74
N TRP A 200 5.09 8.33 20.83
CA TRP A 200 6.29 8.39 19.97
C TRP A 200 6.28 9.58 19.02
N VAL A 201 5.11 9.98 18.51
CA VAL A 201 5.01 11.06 17.51
C VAL A 201 4.65 12.40 18.12
N ARG A 202 4.26 12.45 19.41
CA ARG A 202 3.81 13.65 20.12
C ARG A 202 4.75 14.83 19.96
N ARG A 203 6.02 14.66 20.32
CA ARG A 203 7.01 15.74 20.24
C ARG A 203 7.11 16.27 18.81
N ASP A 204 7.29 15.38 17.85
CA ASP A 204 7.52 15.78 16.46
C ASP A 204 6.32 16.50 15.85
N VAL A 205 5.11 15.98 16.06
CA VAL A 205 3.87 16.55 15.47
C VAL A 205 3.38 17.79 16.23
N VAL A 206 3.47 17.81 17.56
CA VAL A 206 2.90 18.89 18.37
C VAL A 206 3.90 20.00 18.62
N GLU A 207 5.10 19.65 19.10
CA GLU A 207 6.09 20.63 19.55
C GLU A 207 6.94 21.13 18.37
N CYS A 208 7.39 20.21 17.50
CA CYS A 208 8.24 20.55 16.37
C CYS A 208 7.47 20.88 15.08
N GLY A 209 6.16 20.61 15.04
CA GLY A 209 5.31 20.89 13.88
C GLY A 209 5.68 20.09 12.62
N MET A 210 6.29 18.92 12.78
CA MET A 210 6.70 18.05 11.67
C MET A 210 5.48 17.49 10.94
N ARG A 211 5.57 17.45 9.61
CA ARG A 211 4.52 16.88 8.74
C ARG A 211 4.48 15.35 8.76
N SER A 212 5.65 14.72 8.86
CA SER A 212 5.75 13.26 8.94
C SER A 212 5.63 12.75 10.37
N LEU A 213 4.95 11.61 10.55
CA LEU A 213 4.98 10.83 11.80
C LEU A 213 6.40 10.40 12.21
N SER A 214 7.30 10.28 11.23
CA SER A 214 8.69 9.88 11.44
C SER A 214 9.62 11.03 11.82
N GLY A 215 9.09 12.24 12.04
CA GLY A 215 9.86 13.39 12.49
C GLY A 215 10.62 14.09 11.38
N GLU A 216 11.73 14.74 11.75
CA GLU A 216 12.51 15.63 10.88
C GLU A 216 13.12 14.92 9.67
N GLY A 217 13.05 15.57 8.51
CA GLY A 217 13.55 15.08 7.24
C GLY A 217 12.50 15.26 6.14
N ARG A 218 12.14 14.17 5.48
CA ARG A 218 11.09 14.16 4.45
C ARG A 218 9.71 14.44 5.07
N GLU A 219 8.86 15.17 4.35
CA GLU A 219 7.50 15.49 4.80
C GLU A 219 6.56 14.27 4.88
N VAL A 220 6.81 13.23 4.07
CA VAL A 220 5.99 12.01 3.99
C VAL A 220 6.91 10.80 3.95
N THR A 221 6.68 9.85 4.84
CA THR A 221 7.38 8.57 4.86
C THR A 221 6.40 7.40 4.71
N LEU A 222 6.92 6.17 4.68
CA LEU A 222 6.09 4.97 4.61
C LEU A 222 5.13 4.87 5.80
N ALA A 223 5.53 5.38 6.96
CA ALA A 223 4.68 5.42 8.14
C ALA A 223 3.41 6.24 7.87
N ASP A 224 3.55 7.43 7.28
CA ASP A 224 2.45 8.31 6.91
C ASP A 224 1.49 7.63 5.91
N VAL A 225 2.06 6.99 4.88
CA VAL A 225 1.30 6.26 3.84
C VAL A 225 0.46 5.14 4.45
N LEU A 226 1.04 4.32 5.33
CA LEU A 226 0.35 3.18 5.94
C LEU A 226 -0.76 3.62 6.89
N VAL A 227 -0.48 4.60 7.76
CA VAL A 227 -1.46 5.10 8.72
C VAL A 227 -2.60 5.79 7.97
N MET A 228 -2.31 6.67 7.00
CA MET A 228 -3.33 7.38 6.23
C MET A 228 -4.22 6.41 5.43
N ALA A 229 -3.63 5.41 4.78
CA ALA A 229 -4.40 4.42 4.03
C ALA A 229 -5.40 3.68 4.92
N GLN A 230 -4.97 3.30 6.13
CA GLN A 230 -5.85 2.67 7.12
C GLN A 230 -6.94 3.62 7.58
N VAL A 231 -6.60 4.80 8.08
CA VAL A 231 -7.58 5.77 8.62
C VAL A 231 -8.66 6.08 7.60
N CYS A 232 -8.29 6.39 6.36
CA CYS A 232 -9.27 6.68 5.32
C CYS A 232 -10.09 5.44 4.90
N TYR A 233 -9.52 4.24 4.95
CA TYR A 233 -10.25 3.03 4.56
C TYR A 233 -11.33 2.68 5.59
N VAL A 234 -11.05 2.86 6.87
CA VAL A 234 -11.98 2.48 7.94
C VAL A 234 -13.15 3.44 8.09
N GLN A 235 -12.95 4.71 7.70
CA GLN A 235 -13.98 5.73 7.76
C GLN A 235 -15.18 5.39 6.90
N LYS A 236 -15.00 4.60 5.83
CA LYS A 236 -16.11 4.12 5.00
C LYS A 236 -17.07 3.19 5.75
N TYR A 237 -16.62 2.58 6.85
CA TYR A 237 -17.45 1.76 7.74
C TYR A 237 -18.01 2.57 8.92
N GLY A 238 -17.82 3.90 8.94
CA GLY A 238 -18.23 4.77 10.05
C GLY A 238 -17.35 4.65 11.29
N TRP A 239 -16.13 4.12 11.15
CA TRP A 239 -15.23 3.85 12.26
C TRP A 239 -14.11 4.89 12.36
N ASP A 240 -13.79 5.25 13.60
CA ASP A 240 -12.63 6.07 13.95
C ASP A 240 -11.48 5.17 14.41
N VAL A 241 -10.52 4.91 13.53
CA VAL A 241 -9.32 4.14 13.90
C VAL A 241 -8.45 4.89 14.90
N LEU A 242 -8.49 6.22 14.92
CA LEU A 242 -7.70 7.05 15.82
C LEU A 242 -8.49 7.45 17.07
N GLU A 243 -9.50 6.66 17.45
CA GLU A 243 -10.32 6.90 18.63
C GLU A 243 -9.42 7.09 19.87
N GLY A 244 -9.63 8.19 20.60
CA GLY A 244 -8.82 8.56 21.75
C GLY A 244 -7.46 9.22 21.43
N CYS A 245 -7.05 9.26 20.15
CA CYS A 245 -5.73 9.75 19.77
C CYS A 245 -5.70 11.18 19.25
N VAL A 246 -5.39 12.14 20.11
CA VAL A 246 -5.44 13.58 19.80
C VAL A 246 -4.31 14.00 18.85
N VAL A 247 -3.09 13.53 19.10
CA VAL A 247 -1.93 13.89 18.25
C VAL A 247 -2.07 13.30 16.86
N LEU A 248 -2.44 12.02 16.78
CA LEU A 248 -2.60 11.34 15.49
C LEU A 248 -3.75 11.96 14.68
N LYS A 249 -4.84 12.38 15.34
CA LYS A 249 -5.92 13.12 14.67
C LYS A 249 -5.46 14.48 14.15
N LYS A 250 -4.64 15.21 14.91
CA LYS A 250 -4.03 16.47 14.45
C LYS A 250 -3.16 16.25 13.22
N TRP A 251 -2.27 15.25 13.28
CA TRP A 251 -1.45 14.87 12.13
C TRP A 251 -2.32 14.50 10.92
N TRP A 252 -3.34 13.66 11.11
CA TRP A 252 -4.22 13.20 10.03
C TRP A 252 -4.93 14.38 9.35
N ALA A 253 -5.44 15.34 10.12
CA ALA A 253 -6.09 16.53 9.59
C ALA A 253 -5.15 17.40 8.74
N GLU A 254 -3.87 17.51 9.11
CA GLU A 254 -2.86 18.22 8.30
C GLU A 254 -2.42 17.39 7.08
N ALA A 255 -2.22 16.09 7.24
CA ALA A 255 -1.76 15.19 6.18
C ALA A 255 -2.76 15.10 5.02
N MET A 256 -4.07 15.20 5.28
CA MET A 256 -5.10 15.29 4.23
C MET A 256 -5.00 16.56 3.38
N LYS A 257 -4.24 17.58 3.78
CA LYS A 257 -4.02 18.78 2.96
C LYS A 257 -2.84 18.62 2.00
N GLY A 258 -2.06 17.54 2.13
CA GLY A 258 -0.89 17.29 1.29
C GLY A 258 -1.29 16.83 -0.12
N GLU A 259 -0.52 17.23 -1.13
CA GLU A 259 -0.76 16.86 -2.54
C GLU A 259 -0.66 15.36 -2.81
N TRP A 260 -0.01 14.62 -1.91
CA TRP A 260 0.14 13.17 -2.00
C TRP A 260 -1.13 12.41 -1.62
N TRP A 261 -2.03 13.04 -0.85
CA TRP A 261 -3.27 12.43 -0.42
C TRP A 261 -4.28 12.38 -1.56
N VAL A 262 -4.96 11.25 -1.70
CA VAL A 262 -6.00 11.03 -2.71
C VAL A 262 -7.30 10.67 -2.00
N GLY A 263 -8.27 11.57 -2.07
CA GLY A 263 -9.61 11.33 -1.52
C GLY A 263 -10.40 10.28 -2.29
N GLU A 264 -11.53 9.86 -1.71
CA GLU A 264 -12.38 8.77 -2.25
C GLU A 264 -12.83 9.01 -3.69
N GLU A 265 -13.12 10.27 -4.08
CA GLU A 265 -13.47 10.63 -5.45
C GLU A 265 -12.31 10.36 -6.44
N GLY A 266 -11.08 10.71 -6.06
CA GLY A 266 -9.89 10.43 -6.86
C GLY A 266 -9.65 8.93 -7.01
N LEU A 267 -9.84 8.17 -5.93
CA LEU A 267 -9.70 6.70 -5.94
C LEU A 267 -10.73 6.04 -6.89
N LYS A 268 -12.00 6.45 -6.80
CA LYS A 268 -13.05 5.99 -7.73
C LYS A 268 -12.78 6.46 -9.17
N GLY A 269 -12.23 7.65 -9.33
CA GLY A 269 -11.77 8.17 -10.62
C GLY A 269 -10.75 7.24 -11.30
N CYS A 270 -9.84 6.62 -10.55
CA CYS A 270 -8.92 5.62 -11.09
C CYS A 270 -9.63 4.36 -11.61
N GLU A 271 -10.67 3.91 -10.91
CA GLU A 271 -11.49 2.76 -11.31
C GLU A 271 -12.31 3.04 -12.57
N GLU A 272 -12.79 4.27 -12.72
CA GLU A 272 -13.68 4.67 -13.80
C GLU A 272 -12.94 5.15 -15.06
N ARG A 273 -11.95 6.02 -14.87
CA ARG A 273 -11.29 6.81 -15.92
C ARG A 273 -9.80 6.52 -16.07
N GLY A 274 -9.27 5.59 -15.26
CA GLY A 274 -7.86 5.18 -15.28
C GLY A 274 -6.93 6.08 -14.48
N TRP A 275 -5.65 5.73 -14.48
CA TRP A 275 -4.65 6.26 -13.54
C TRP A 275 -4.28 7.73 -13.76
N LYS A 276 -4.51 8.29 -14.96
CA LYS A 276 -4.18 9.67 -15.30
C LYS A 276 -4.86 10.70 -14.38
N VAL A 277 -6.03 10.35 -13.83
CA VAL A 277 -6.77 11.22 -12.88
C VAL A 277 -5.95 11.56 -11.64
N VAL A 278 -5.06 10.65 -11.22
CA VAL A 278 -4.30 10.79 -9.96
C VAL A 278 -2.80 10.89 -10.22
N LEU A 279 -2.26 10.12 -11.17
CA LEU A 279 -0.82 10.07 -11.43
C LEU A 279 -0.36 11.03 -12.53
N GLY A 280 -1.28 11.70 -13.23
CA GLY A 280 -0.94 12.52 -14.40
C GLY A 280 -0.48 11.68 -15.59
N GLU A 281 0.16 12.33 -16.56
CA GLU A 281 0.76 11.67 -17.72
C GLU A 281 2.09 11.02 -17.39
#